data_AF-A0A2J0JID1-F1
#
_entry.id   AF-A0A2J0JID1-F1
#
_cell.length_a   1.000
_cell.length_b   1.000
_cell.length_c   1.000
_cell.angle_alpha   90.00
_cell.angle_beta   90.00
_cell.angle_gamma   90.00
#
_symmetry.space_group_name_H-M   'P 1'
#
loop_
_entity.id
_entity.type
_entity.pdbx_description
1 polymer ?
#
loop_
_entity_poly.entity_id
_entity_poly.type
_entity_poly.pdbx_seq_one_letter_code
_entity_poly.pdbx_strand_id
1 'polypeptide(L)' 'MKIRLLKERGKKCEKCDYNKYEILQVHHKDRNKNHNNLENLELICPNCHYEEHFLKNS' A
#
# COMPACT_ATOMS: atom_id res chain seq x y z
N MET A 1 2.49 -11.10 -4.26
CA MET A 1 1.40 -10.14 -3.95
C MET A 1 1.47 -8.84 -4.77
N LYS A 2 2.57 -8.06 -4.67
CA LYS A 2 2.71 -6.73 -5.32
C LYS A 2 2.36 -6.69 -6.83
N ILE A 3 2.86 -7.65 -7.62
CA ILE A 3 2.59 -7.70 -9.08
C ILE A 3 1.08 -7.84 -9.38
N ARG A 4 0.35 -8.61 -8.57
CA ARG A 4 -1.10 -8.78 -8.74
C ARG A 4 -1.85 -7.47 -8.46
N LEU A 5 -1.52 -6.80 -7.35
CA LEU A 5 -2.11 -5.51 -6.99
C LEU A 5 -1.82 -4.44 -8.05
N LEU A 6 -0.60 -4.39 -8.59
CA LEU A 6 -0.23 -3.48 -9.69
C LEU A 6 -1.08 -3.71 -10.95
N LYS A 7 -1.45 -4.96 -11.25
CA LYS A 7 -2.32 -5.29 -12.40
C LYS A 7 -3.78 -4.91 -12.13
N GLU A 8 -4.29 -5.16 -10.93
CA GLU A 8 -5.70 -4.92 -10.58
C GLU A 8 -6.00 -3.45 -10.27
N ARG A 9 -5.03 -2.69 -9.73
CA ARG A 9 -5.24 -1.33 -9.20
C ARG A 9 -4.44 -0.25 -9.91
N GLY A 10 -3.52 -0.64 -10.79
CA GLY A 10 -2.67 0.27 -11.54
C GLY A 10 -1.33 0.58 -10.87
N LYS A 11 -0.58 1.45 -11.54
CA LYS A 11 0.83 1.77 -11.25
C LYS A 11 0.97 3.09 -10.49
N LYS A 12 0.09 3.35 -9.54
CA LYS A 12 0.07 4.58 -8.74
C LYS A 12 -0.23 4.28 -7.27
N CYS A 13 0.22 5.15 -6.39
CA CYS A 13 -0.15 5.12 -4.97
C CYS A 13 -1.66 5.33 -4.84
N GLU A 14 -2.35 4.45 -4.12
CA GLU A 14 -3.80 4.54 -3.88
C GLU A 14 -4.20 5.70 -2.94
N LYS A 15 -3.23 6.40 -2.33
CA LYS A 15 -3.47 7.52 -1.40
C LYS A 15 -3.15 8.90 -1.95
N CYS A 16 -2.13 9.02 -2.79
CA CYS A 16 -1.61 10.31 -3.24
C CYS A 16 -1.25 10.35 -4.73
N ASP A 17 -1.68 9.34 -5.51
CA ASP A 17 -1.45 9.23 -6.95
C ASP A 17 0.00 9.18 -7.44
N TYR A 18 0.99 9.13 -6.54
CA TYR A 18 2.40 9.02 -6.88
C TYR A 18 2.67 7.83 -7.80
N ASN A 19 3.28 8.06 -8.96
CA ASN A 19 3.23 7.15 -10.12
C ASN A 19 4.52 6.34 -10.36
N LYS A 20 5.53 6.44 -9.49
CA LYS A 20 6.74 5.61 -9.57
C LYS A 20 6.48 4.23 -8.94
N TYR A 21 5.87 3.35 -9.73
CA TYR A 21 5.35 2.06 -9.27
C TYR A 21 6.41 1.10 -8.74
N GLU A 22 7.67 1.26 -9.15
CA GLU A 22 8.81 0.46 -8.69
C GLU A 22 8.95 0.57 -7.17
N ILE A 23 8.70 1.74 -6.60
CA ILE A 23 8.88 2.02 -5.16
C ILE A 23 7.61 1.80 -4.33
N LEU A 24 6.46 1.52 -4.95
CA LEU A 24 5.24 1.28 -4.20
C LEU A 24 5.36 0.02 -3.33
N GLN A 25 4.73 0.05 -2.16
CA GLN A 25 4.76 -0.98 -1.15
C GLN A 25 3.34 -1.53 -0.92
N VAL A 26 3.25 -2.79 -0.53
CA VAL A 26 1.99 -3.38 -0.09
C VAL A 26 1.83 -3.07 1.39
N HIS A 27 0.72 -2.44 1.74
CA HIS A 27 0.33 -2.18 3.12
C HIS A 27 -0.88 -3.04 3.47
N HIS A 28 -0.88 -3.59 4.69
CA HIS A 28 -2.03 -4.26 5.29
C HIS A 28 -2.80 -3.22 6.10
N LYS A 29 -4.04 -2.90 5.71
CA LYS A 29 -4.87 -1.88 6.35
C LYS A 29 -5.12 -2.19 7.83
N ASP A 30 -5.31 -3.46 8.15
CA ASP A 30 -5.44 -3.96 9.53
C ASP A 30 -4.11 -4.19 10.26
N ARG A 31 -2.97 -3.97 9.58
CA ARG A 31 -1.60 -4.17 10.06
C ARG A 31 -1.28 -5.60 10.48
N ASN A 32 -2.13 -6.56 10.14
CA ASN A 32 -1.88 -7.98 10.36
C ASN A 32 -1.33 -8.62 9.09
N LYS A 33 -0.04 -8.94 9.11
CA LYS A 33 0.68 -9.52 7.95
C LYS A 33 0.13 -10.88 7.51
N ASN A 34 -0.67 -11.55 8.35
CA ASN A 34 -1.30 -12.83 8.03
C ASN A 34 -2.60 -12.66 7.24
N HIS A 35 -3.24 -11.49 7.27
CA HIS A 35 -4.51 -11.23 6.59
C HIS A 35 -4.28 -10.75 5.15
N ASN A 36 -4.16 -11.72 4.24
CA ASN A 36 -3.75 -11.50 2.86
C ASN A 36 -4.92 -11.35 1.86
N ASN A 37 -6.14 -11.12 2.36
CA ASN A 37 -7.30 -10.81 1.54
C ASN A 37 -7.04 -9.52 0.74
N LEU A 38 -7.31 -9.52 -0.56
CA LEU A 38 -7.01 -8.37 -1.43
C LEU A 38 -7.62 -7.08 -0.89
N GLU A 39 -8.84 -7.12 -0.37
CA GLU A 39 -9.55 -5.96 0.19
C GLU A 39 -8.80 -5.31 1.37
N ASN A 40 -8.04 -6.11 2.14
CA ASN A 40 -7.21 -5.65 3.26
C ASN A 40 -5.86 -5.10 2.81
N LEU A 41 -5.46 -5.32 1.57
CA LEU A 41 -4.21 -4.82 1.04
C LEU A 41 -4.43 -3.48 0.34
N GLU A 42 -3.41 -2.64 0.33
CA GLU A 42 -3.31 -1.43 -0.48
C GLU A 42 -1.89 -1.24 -1.02
N LEU A 43 -1.78 -0.56 -2.17
CA LEU A 43 -0.54 -0.27 -2.85
C LEU A 43 -0.22 1.23 -2.69
N ILE A 44 0.73 1.56 -1.83
CA ILE A 44 1.02 2.94 -1.44
C ILE A 44 2.51 3.26 -1.56
N CYS A 45 2.87 4.56 -1.66
CA CYS A 45 4.26 4.97 -1.71
C CYS A 45 4.92 4.89 -0.32
N PRO A 46 6.27 4.88 -0.24
CA PRO A 46 6.98 4.80 1.05
C PRO A 46 6.61 5.93 2.02
N ASN A 47 6.31 7.14 1.52
CA ASN A 47 5.91 8.27 2.36
C ASN A 47 4.55 8.01 3.01
N CYS A 48 3.51 7.70 2.23
CA CYS A 48 2.20 7.35 2.78
C CYS A 48 2.27 6.11 3.70
N HIS A 49 3.11 5.13 3.35
CA HIS A 49 3.31 3.96 4.20
C HIS A 49 3.91 4.35 5.56
N TYR A 50 4.89 5.25 5.56
CA TYR A 50 5.47 5.78 6.77
C TYR A 50 4.44 6.55 7.60
N GLU A 51 3.68 7.46 6.98
CA GLU A 51 2.62 8.24 7.64
C GLU A 51 1.56 7.35 8.30
N GLU A 52 1.14 6.26 7.66
CA GLU A 52 0.18 5.30 8.23
C GLU A 52 0.68 4.60 9.50
N HIS A 53 1.98 4.33 9.58
CA HIS A 53 2.58 3.63 10.71
C HIS A 53 3.03 4.58 11.82
N PHE A 54 3.53 5.76 11.47
CA PHE A 54 4.11 6.72 12.40
C PHE A 54 3.14 7.81 12.86
N LEU A 55 2.38 8.44 11.94
CA LEU A 55 1.55 9.60 12.28
C LEU A 55 0.16 9.20 12.78
N LYS A 56 -0.44 8.15 12.20
CA LYS A 56 -1.79 7.68 12.60
C LYS A 56 -1.81 6.84 13.88
N ASN A 57 -0.67 6.65 14.54
CA ASN A 57 -0.51 5.92 15.81
C ASN A 57 0.20 6.75 16.89
N SER A 58 0.17 8.07 16.79
CA SER A 58 0.48 8.93 17.94
C SER A 58 -0.74 9.08 18.84
#